data_AF-A0A822YF95-F1
#
_entry.id   AF-A0A822YF95-F1
#
_cell.length_a   1.000
_cell.length_b   1.000
_cell.length_c   1.000
_cell.angle_alpha   90.00
_cell.angle_beta   90.00
_cell.angle_gamma   90.00
#
_symmetry.space_group_name_H-M   'P 1'
#
loop_
_entity.id
_entity.type
_entity.pdbx_description
1 polymer ?
#
loop_
_entity_poly.entity_id
_entity_poly.type
_entity_poly.pdbx_seq_one_letter_code
_entity_poly.pdbx_strand_id
1 'polypeptide(L)'
;MRWHCYFEQEQVAKEQAERRETAKLMFELGQKAYGKGMYGRAIEFLEGALTIIPRPTLFGGEIQIWLAMAYEANNRHADCIALYQQLEKQHPSFSIRRQAAELRYILQAPKLKISQEEMVSIPLIGSSYDSYAGTWSDKYKDRDQRRNWSTTNQLPSSKDYLGDFMVWRPPVGWEKSQTFWVVLTLWVGLVGVALFLHR
;
A
#
# COMPACT_ATOMS: atom_id res chain seq x y z
N MET A 1 23.74 2.56 39.03
CA MET A 1 23.41 1.29 38.34
C MET A 1 22.22 1.42 37.38
N ARG A 2 21.03 1.86 37.84
CA ARG A 2 19.84 2.01 36.97
C ARG A 2 20.01 3.01 35.81
N TRP A 3 20.72 4.12 36.02
CA TRP A 3 21.02 5.12 34.97
C TRP A 3 21.89 4.60 33.81
N HIS A 4 22.89 3.77 34.10
CA HIS A 4 23.73 3.16 33.06
C HIS A 4 22.92 2.18 32.19
N CYS A 5 22.02 1.40 32.81
CA CYS A 5 21.13 0.49 32.09
C CYS A 5 20.16 1.22 31.15
N TYR A 6 19.62 2.38 31.56
CA TYR A 6 18.77 3.20 30.68
C TYR A 6 19.55 3.75 29.48
N PHE A 7 20.76 4.29 29.71
CA PHE A 7 21.59 4.80 28.62
C PHE A 7 22.00 3.70 27.63
N GLU A 8 22.35 2.50 28.12
CA GLU A 8 22.62 1.34 27.26
C GLU A 8 21.40 0.94 26.43
N GLN A 9 20.21 0.92 27.02
CA GLN A 9 18.97 0.62 26.29
C GLN A 9 18.68 1.65 25.19
N GLU A 10 18.90 2.93 25.46
CA GLU A 10 18.72 4.00 24.48
C GLU A 10 19.71 3.87 23.31
N GLN A 11 20.97 3.52 23.57
CA GLN A 11 21.97 3.32 22.52
C GLN A 11 21.62 2.11 21.65
N VAL A 12 21.23 0.98 22.27
CA VAL A 12 20.78 -0.21 21.54
C VAL A 12 19.53 0.08 20.72
N ALA A 13 18.58 0.86 21.25
CA ALA A 13 17.38 1.25 20.53
C ALA A 13 17.70 2.12 19.30
N LYS A 14 18.64 3.06 19.43
CA LYS A 14 19.11 3.89 18.30
C LYS A 14 19.78 3.05 17.22
N GLU A 15 20.70 2.17 17.61
CA GLU A 15 21.39 1.29 16.66
C GLU A 15 20.40 0.36 15.93
N GLN A 16 19.41 -0.20 16.65
CA GLN A 16 18.36 -1.00 16.03
C GLN A 16 17.49 -0.19 15.08
N ALA A 17 17.20 1.08 15.40
CA ALA A 17 16.46 1.96 14.51
C ALA A 17 17.24 2.22 13.22
N GLU A 18 18.53 2.55 13.30
CA GLU A 18 19.39 2.76 12.13
C GLU A 18 19.46 1.50 11.25
N ARG A 19 19.67 0.33 11.86
CA ARG A 19 19.65 -0.95 11.14
C ARG A 19 18.30 -1.17 10.44
N ARG A 20 17.18 -0.88 11.10
CA ARG A 20 15.85 -1.00 10.48
C ARG A 20 15.68 -0.03 9.30
N GLU A 21 16.16 1.20 9.39
CA GLU A 21 16.12 2.15 8.27
C GLU A 21 16.95 1.65 7.08
N THR A 22 18.15 1.11 7.32
CA THR A 22 18.96 0.52 6.22
C THR A 22 18.24 -0.64 5.54
N ALA A 23 17.55 -1.49 6.31
CA ALA A 23 16.80 -2.60 5.76
C ALA A 23 15.54 -2.16 4.99
N LYS A 24 14.87 -1.07 5.42
CA LYS A 24 13.79 -0.44 4.63
C LYS A 24 14.31 0.06 3.29
N LEU A 25 15.46 0.74 3.28
CA LEU A 25 16.08 1.18 2.02
C LEU A 25 16.40 0.01 1.10
N MET A 26 16.94 -1.10 1.63
CA MET A 26 17.18 -2.32 0.84
C MET A 26 15.88 -2.90 0.29
N PHE A 27 14.81 -2.92 1.09
CA PHE A 27 13.49 -3.39 0.65
C PHE A 27 12.93 -2.54 -0.49
N GLU A 28 12.97 -1.21 -0.38
CA GLU A 28 12.52 -0.29 -1.43
C GLU A 28 13.35 -0.44 -2.72
N LEU A 29 14.66 -0.60 -2.60
CA LEU A 29 15.54 -0.88 -3.74
C LEU A 29 15.20 -2.22 -4.39
N GLY A 30 14.90 -3.25 -3.60
CA GLY A 30 14.42 -4.55 -4.06
C GLY A 30 13.11 -4.44 -4.85
N GLN A 31 12.12 -3.72 -4.34
CA GLN A 31 10.85 -3.45 -5.03
C GLN A 31 11.07 -2.69 -6.35
N LYS A 32 11.94 -1.67 -6.34
CA LYS A 32 12.27 -0.89 -7.53
C LYS A 32 13.02 -1.73 -8.58
N ALA A 33 13.89 -2.64 -8.15
CA ALA A 33 14.58 -3.58 -9.04
C ALA A 33 13.60 -4.59 -9.64
N TYR A 34 12.68 -5.12 -8.82
CA TYR A 34 11.61 -6.02 -9.25
C TYR A 34 10.73 -5.38 -10.33
N GLY A 35 10.26 -4.14 -10.10
CA GLY A 35 9.44 -3.40 -11.06
C GLY A 35 10.14 -3.08 -12.39
N LYS A 36 11.49 -3.12 -12.42
CA LYS A 36 12.30 -2.96 -13.63
C LYS A 36 12.61 -4.28 -14.35
N GLY A 37 12.11 -5.41 -13.85
CA GLY A 37 12.42 -6.75 -14.38
C GLY A 37 13.79 -7.28 -13.98
N MET A 38 14.54 -6.60 -13.09
CA MET A 38 15.84 -7.06 -12.61
C MET A 38 15.67 -8.03 -11.42
N TYR A 39 15.03 -9.17 -11.64
CA TYR A 39 14.63 -10.08 -10.57
C TYR A 39 15.80 -10.66 -9.77
N GLY A 40 16.92 -10.97 -10.42
CA GLY A 40 18.15 -11.42 -9.73
C GLY A 40 18.66 -10.40 -8.71
N ARG A 41 18.75 -9.12 -9.09
CA ARG A 41 19.14 -8.05 -8.16
C ARG A 41 18.09 -7.79 -7.08
N ALA A 42 16.81 -7.94 -7.40
CA ALA A 42 15.74 -7.81 -6.41
C ALA A 42 15.89 -8.86 -5.30
N ILE A 43 16.21 -10.11 -5.67
CA ILE A 43 16.48 -11.20 -4.71
C ILE A 43 17.65 -10.82 -3.79
N GLU A 44 18.78 -10.33 -4.34
CA GLU A 44 19.95 -9.94 -3.56
C GLU A 44 19.62 -8.86 -2.51
N PHE A 45 18.88 -7.82 -2.89
CA PHE A 45 18.48 -6.76 -1.96
C PHE A 45 17.53 -7.26 -0.87
N LEU A 46 16.58 -8.13 -1.22
CA LEU A 46 15.60 -8.68 -0.28
C LEU A 46 16.25 -9.68 0.69
N GLU A 47 17.16 -10.54 0.21
CA GLU A 47 17.96 -11.42 1.06
C GLU A 47 18.87 -10.62 1.99
N GLY A 48 19.49 -9.55 1.47
CA GLY A 48 20.25 -8.59 2.28
C GLY A 48 19.41 -7.97 3.40
N ALA A 49 18.18 -7.54 3.12
CA ALA A 49 17.27 -7.01 4.13
C ALA A 49 16.93 -8.05 5.23
N LEU A 50 16.77 -9.33 4.86
CA LEU A 50 16.51 -10.42 5.82
C LEU A 50 17.70 -10.77 6.72
N THR A 51 18.93 -10.36 6.37
CA THR A 51 20.08 -10.50 7.28
C THR A 51 20.01 -9.51 8.45
N ILE A 52 19.37 -8.36 8.23
CA ILE A 52 19.24 -7.28 9.20
C ILE A 52 17.98 -7.46 10.05
N ILE A 53 16.89 -7.90 9.43
CA ILE A 53 15.57 -8.00 10.07
C ILE A 53 15.23 -9.45 10.41
N PRO A 54 14.77 -9.73 11.64
CA PRO A 54 14.33 -11.07 11.98
C PRO A 54 13.12 -11.51 11.15
N ARG A 55 13.21 -12.71 10.57
CA ARG A 55 12.17 -13.35 9.75
C ARG A 55 10.77 -13.42 10.38
N PRO A 56 10.58 -13.72 11.68
CA PRO A 56 9.23 -13.83 12.26
C PRO A 56 8.54 -12.47 12.50
N THR A 57 9.19 -11.35 12.21
CA THR A 57 8.55 -10.03 12.34
C THR A 57 7.57 -9.81 11.20
N LEU A 58 6.57 -8.94 11.40
CA LEU A 58 5.59 -8.60 10.35
C LEU A 58 6.29 -8.11 9.07
N PHE A 59 7.23 -7.18 9.22
CA PHE A 59 8.00 -6.65 8.10
C PHE A 59 8.93 -7.70 7.48
N GLY A 60 9.53 -8.58 8.28
CA GLY A 60 10.26 -9.75 7.80
C GLY A 60 9.41 -10.67 6.93
N GLY A 61 8.17 -10.93 7.35
CA GLY A 61 7.19 -11.69 6.58
C GLY A 61 6.82 -11.03 5.24
N GLU A 62 6.64 -9.71 5.22
CA GLU A 62 6.41 -8.96 3.97
C GLU A 62 7.60 -9.07 3.01
N ILE A 63 8.83 -8.90 3.51
CA ILE A 63 10.05 -9.09 2.72
C ILE A 63 10.10 -10.50 2.15
N GLN A 64 9.74 -11.52 2.94
CA GLN A 64 9.71 -12.92 2.50
C GLN A 64 8.66 -13.16 1.41
N ILE A 65 7.48 -12.52 1.47
CA ILE A 65 6.48 -12.60 0.40
C ILE A 65 7.04 -11.98 -0.89
N TRP A 66 7.67 -10.80 -0.81
CA TRP A 66 8.33 -10.17 -1.95
C TRP A 66 9.47 -11.03 -2.52
N LEU A 67 10.23 -11.70 -1.66
CA LEU A 67 11.29 -12.61 -2.05
C LEU A 67 10.74 -13.83 -2.81
N ALA A 68 9.63 -14.42 -2.34
CA ALA A 68 8.97 -15.51 -3.07
C ALA A 68 8.47 -15.08 -4.44
N MET A 69 7.87 -13.89 -4.56
CA MET A 69 7.48 -13.33 -5.87
C MET A 69 8.70 -13.12 -6.78
N ALA A 70 9.81 -12.64 -6.24
CA ALA A 70 11.05 -12.48 -6.99
C ALA A 70 11.64 -13.83 -7.45
N TYR A 71 11.54 -14.90 -6.65
CA TYR A 71 11.90 -16.25 -7.07
C TYR A 71 11.03 -16.76 -8.21
N GLU A 72 9.72 -16.54 -8.14
CA GLU A 72 8.77 -16.93 -9.18
C GLU A 72 9.09 -16.24 -10.52
N ALA A 73 9.31 -14.92 -10.48
CA ALA A 73 9.70 -14.14 -11.65
C ALA A 73 11.10 -14.51 -12.21
N ASN A 74 11.99 -15.07 -11.38
CA ASN A 74 13.31 -15.53 -11.79
C ASN A 74 13.35 -17.03 -12.17
N ASN A 75 12.21 -17.62 -12.57
CA ASN A 75 12.05 -19.04 -12.93
C ASN A 75 12.37 -20.06 -11.81
N ARG A 76 12.50 -19.63 -10.56
CA ARG A 76 12.74 -20.48 -9.38
C ARG A 76 11.42 -20.86 -8.72
N HIS A 77 10.52 -21.48 -9.48
CA HIS A 77 9.16 -21.79 -9.04
C HIS A 77 9.10 -22.73 -7.83
N ALA A 78 10.00 -23.72 -7.75
CA ALA A 78 10.04 -24.67 -6.64
C ALA A 78 10.38 -23.97 -5.30
N ASP A 79 11.35 -23.06 -5.32
CA ASP A 79 11.77 -22.29 -4.14
C ASP A 79 10.67 -21.35 -3.66
N CYS A 80 9.94 -20.73 -4.59
CA CYS A 80 8.77 -19.90 -4.30
C CYS A 80 7.70 -20.68 -3.53
N ILE A 81 7.30 -21.86 -4.05
CA ILE A 81 6.29 -22.71 -3.39
C ILE A 81 6.77 -23.18 -2.01
N ALA A 82 8.03 -23.59 -1.90
CA ALA A 82 8.62 -24.02 -0.63
C ALA A 82 8.60 -22.89 0.40
N LEU A 83 8.93 -21.66 -0.01
CA LEU A 83 8.94 -20.49 0.86
C LEU A 83 7.53 -20.11 1.32
N TYR A 84 6.52 -20.17 0.45
CA TYR A 84 5.13 -19.96 0.87
C TYR A 84 4.62 -21.03 1.84
N GLN A 85 4.95 -22.30 1.61
CA GLN A 85 4.61 -23.38 2.56
C GLN A 85 5.29 -23.17 3.92
N GLN A 86 6.53 -22.68 3.93
CA GLN A 86 7.24 -22.36 5.16
C GLN A 86 6.55 -21.22 5.91
N LEU A 87 6.19 -20.12 5.22
CA LEU A 87 5.48 -18.99 5.81
C LEU A 87 4.12 -19.40 6.39
N GLU A 88 3.34 -20.20 5.66
CA GLU A 88 2.04 -20.72 6.08
C GLU A 88 2.11 -21.51 7.39
N LYS A 89 3.21 -22.26 7.61
CA LYS A 89 3.40 -23.13 8.79
C LYS A 89 4.04 -22.42 9.98
N GLN A 90 5.04 -21.57 9.74
CA GLN A 90 5.96 -21.10 10.78
C GLN A 90 5.74 -19.65 11.22
N HIS A 91 5.14 -18.80 10.38
CA HIS A 91 5.10 -17.36 10.66
C HIS A 91 4.13 -17.04 11.80
N PRO A 92 4.48 -16.19 12.79
CA PRO A 92 3.61 -15.92 13.93
C PRO A 92 2.38 -15.07 13.56
N SER A 93 2.46 -14.21 12.54
CA SER A 93 1.32 -13.38 12.13
C SER A 93 0.37 -14.13 11.20
N PHE A 94 -0.92 -14.09 11.52
CA PHE A 94 -1.97 -14.74 10.74
C PHE A 94 -2.15 -14.13 9.34
N SER A 95 -2.01 -12.81 9.21
CA SER A 95 -2.14 -12.10 7.93
C SER A 95 -1.15 -12.61 6.89
N ILE A 96 0.12 -12.76 7.26
CA ILE A 96 1.19 -13.25 6.37
C ILE A 96 0.96 -14.72 6.01
N ARG A 97 0.56 -15.56 6.97
CA ARG A 97 0.22 -16.97 6.70
C ARG A 97 -0.90 -17.08 5.68
N ARG A 98 -1.97 -16.30 5.86
CA ARG A 98 -3.11 -16.25 4.96
C ARG A 98 -2.69 -15.78 3.57
N GLN A 99 -1.92 -14.70 3.49
CA GLN A 99 -1.43 -14.18 2.21
C GLN A 99 -0.55 -15.19 1.47
N ALA A 100 0.34 -15.89 2.18
CA ALA A 100 1.16 -16.95 1.60
C ALA A 100 0.32 -18.14 1.10
N ALA A 101 -0.72 -18.54 1.84
CA ALA A 101 -1.63 -19.61 1.44
C ALA A 101 -2.44 -19.25 0.19
N GLU A 102 -2.98 -18.03 0.11
CA GLU A 102 -3.72 -17.51 -1.04
C GLU A 102 -2.81 -17.45 -2.30
N LEU A 103 -1.60 -16.92 -2.17
CA LEU A 103 -0.63 -16.85 -3.27
C LEU A 103 -0.20 -18.24 -3.75
N ARG A 104 0.07 -19.15 -2.81
CA ARG A 104 0.39 -20.54 -3.14
C ARG A 104 -0.77 -21.22 -3.87
N TYR A 105 -2.01 -20.98 -3.45
CA TYR A 105 -3.19 -21.55 -4.11
C TYR A 105 -3.29 -21.11 -5.57
N ILE A 106 -3.06 -19.83 -5.85
CA ILE A 106 -3.03 -19.29 -7.22
C ILE A 106 -1.95 -19.98 -8.06
N LEU A 107 -0.74 -20.14 -7.51
CA LEU A 107 0.38 -20.75 -8.23
C LEU A 107 0.20 -22.25 -8.49
N GLN A 108 -0.51 -22.96 -7.61
CA GLN A 108 -0.77 -24.39 -7.76
C GLN A 108 -2.01 -24.69 -8.62
N ALA A 109 -2.77 -23.67 -9.01
CA ALA A 109 -3.99 -23.85 -9.79
C ALA A 109 -3.68 -24.58 -11.12
N PRO A 110 -4.45 -25.63 -11.46
CA PRO A 110 -4.27 -26.32 -12.73
C PRO A 110 -4.56 -25.36 -13.89
N LYS A 111 -3.65 -25.30 -14.87
CA LYS A 111 -3.89 -24.52 -16.08
C LYS A 111 -5.11 -25.09 -16.80
N LEU A 112 -6.08 -24.23 -17.07
CA LEU A 112 -7.25 -24.57 -17.87
C LEU A 112 -6.78 -24.96 -19.28
N LYS A 113 -7.15 -26.16 -19.73
CA LYS A 113 -6.92 -26.62 -21.11
C LYS A 113 -8.15 -26.24 -21.92
N ILE A 114 -8.05 -25.16 -22.69
CA ILE A 114 -9.13 -24.74 -23.61
C ILE A 114 -8.98 -25.57 -24.88
N SER A 115 -10.02 -26.31 -25.26
CA SER A 115 -10.04 -27.04 -26.53
C SER A 115 -10.30 -26.09 -27.71
N GLN A 116 -9.90 -26.47 -28.93
CA GLN A 116 -10.12 -25.64 -30.12
C GLN A 116 -11.61 -25.43 -30.44
N GLU A 117 -12.45 -26.38 -30.02
CA GLU A 117 -13.91 -26.33 -30.16
C GLU A 117 -14.58 -25.39 -29.14
N GLU A 118 -13.99 -25.20 -27.95
CA GLU A 118 -14.43 -24.19 -26.97
C GLU A 118 -13.93 -22.78 -27.31
N MET A 119 -12.90 -22.68 -28.16
CA MET A 119 -12.30 -21.41 -28.54
C MET A 119 -13.23 -20.64 -29.48
N VAL A 120 -13.77 -19.52 -29.00
CA VAL A 120 -14.53 -18.60 -29.83
C VAL A 120 -13.58 -17.88 -30.79
N SER A 121 -13.72 -18.13 -32.10
CA SER A 121 -13.00 -17.37 -33.12
C SER A 121 -13.62 -15.99 -33.28
N ILE A 122 -12.91 -14.95 -32.85
CA ILE A 122 -13.32 -13.57 -33.14
C ILE A 122 -12.93 -13.28 -34.60
N PRO A 123 -13.89 -13.03 -35.51
CA PRO A 123 -13.55 -12.64 -36.87
C PRO A 123 -12.79 -11.31 -36.82
N LEU A 124 -11.71 -11.21 -37.61
CA LEU A 124 -10.98 -9.96 -37.77
C LEU A 124 -11.91 -8.97 -38.48
N ILE A 125 -12.47 -8.02 -37.72
CA ILE A 125 -13.12 -6.86 -38.30
C ILE A 125 -12.00 -6.05 -38.97
N GLY A 126 -12.17 -5.72 -40.25
CA GLY A 126 -11.14 -5.00 -41.02
C GLY A 126 -10.69 -3.70 -40.35
N SER A 127 -9.53 -3.19 -40.78
CA SER A 127 -8.87 -1.98 -40.24
C SER A 127 -9.72 -0.71 -40.21
N SER A 128 -10.92 -0.71 -40.81
CA SER A 128 -11.87 0.39 -40.71
C SER A 128 -12.45 0.56 -39.30
N TYR A 129 -12.53 -0.50 -38.49
CA TYR A 129 -13.13 -0.45 -37.15
C TYR A 129 -12.15 0.03 -36.07
N ASP A 130 -10.85 -0.25 -36.21
CA ASP A 130 -9.79 0.25 -35.32
C ASP A 130 -9.71 1.80 -35.29
N SER A 131 -10.08 2.45 -36.40
CA SER A 131 -10.16 3.92 -36.47
C SER A 131 -11.33 4.50 -35.67
N TYR A 132 -12.43 3.76 -35.53
CA TYR A 132 -13.59 4.15 -34.72
C TYR A 132 -13.41 3.79 -33.24
N ALA A 133 -12.77 2.66 -32.96
CA ALA A 133 -12.42 2.21 -31.62
C ALA A 133 -11.18 2.95 -31.11
N GLY A 134 -11.34 4.23 -30.77
CA GLY A 134 -10.25 5.04 -30.21
C GLY A 134 -9.53 4.32 -29.06
N THR A 135 -8.20 4.34 -29.08
CA THR A 135 -7.41 3.66 -28.03
C THR A 135 -7.71 4.28 -26.66
N TRP A 136 -7.69 3.47 -25.60
CA TRP A 136 -7.89 3.97 -24.23
C TRP A 136 -6.93 5.13 -23.92
N SER A 137 -5.71 5.10 -24.44
CA SER A 137 -4.72 6.18 -24.37
C SER A 137 -5.14 7.48 -25.04
N ASP A 138 -5.82 7.43 -26.20
CA ASP A 138 -6.23 8.64 -26.91
C ASP A 138 -7.41 9.35 -26.22
N LYS A 139 -8.28 8.59 -25.53
CA LYS A 139 -9.39 9.14 -24.74
C LYS A 139 -8.94 10.03 -23.56
N TYR A 140 -7.70 9.87 -23.09
CA TYR A 140 -7.13 10.70 -22.02
C TYR A 140 -6.45 11.97 -22.54
N LYS A 141 -5.93 11.97 -23.78
CA LYS A 141 -5.23 13.14 -24.35
C LYS A 141 -6.12 14.38 -24.45
N ASP A 142 -7.39 14.20 -24.81
CA ASP A 142 -8.37 15.31 -24.87
C ASP A 142 -8.80 15.80 -23.49
N ARG A 143 -8.65 14.98 -22.44
CA ARG A 143 -9.02 15.36 -21.07
C ARG A 143 -7.94 16.23 -20.43
N ASP A 144 -6.67 16.01 -20.76
CA ASP A 144 -5.55 16.73 -20.18
C ASP A 144 -5.51 18.19 -20.66
N GLN A 145 -5.89 18.47 -21.92
CA GLN A 145 -5.93 19.83 -22.46
C GLN A 145 -7.01 20.73 -21.83
N ARG A 146 -8.11 20.15 -21.32
CA ARG A 146 -9.15 20.90 -20.60
C ARG A 146 -8.89 21.00 -19.10
N ARG A 147 -7.86 20.33 -18.57
CA ARG A 147 -7.65 20.16 -17.14
C ARG A 147 -6.23 20.54 -16.74
N ASN A 148 -5.84 21.78 -17.02
CA ASN A 148 -4.75 22.48 -16.32
C ASN A 148 -5.04 22.72 -14.81
N TRP A 149 -5.84 21.86 -14.17
CA TRP A 149 -6.00 21.80 -12.73
C TRP A 149 -5.50 20.44 -12.25
N SER A 150 -4.30 20.45 -11.70
CA SER A 150 -3.50 19.34 -11.22
C SER A 150 -4.33 18.31 -10.44
N THR A 151 -4.68 17.20 -11.08
CA THR A 151 -5.21 16.01 -10.41
C THR A 151 -4.11 14.95 -10.41
N THR A 152 -3.27 14.98 -9.37
CA THR A 152 -2.34 13.89 -9.08
C THR A 152 -3.16 12.63 -8.73
N ASN A 153 -3.20 11.65 -9.65
CA ASN A 153 -3.83 10.34 -9.42
C ASN A 153 -2.83 9.31 -8.87
N GLN A 154 -1.83 9.75 -8.12
CA GLN A 154 -1.09 8.85 -7.24
C GLN A 154 -2.01 8.57 -6.04
N LEU A 155 -2.44 7.31 -5.87
CA LEU A 155 -3.06 6.87 -4.63
C LEU A 155 -2.01 7.05 -3.51
N PRO A 156 -2.23 7.90 -2.49
CA PRO A 156 -1.32 7.94 -1.35
C PRO A 156 -1.46 6.62 -0.59
N SER A 157 -0.35 5.87 -0.55
CA SER A 157 -0.24 4.54 0.07
C SER A 157 -0.33 4.55 1.62
N SER A 158 -0.68 5.67 2.24
CA SER A 158 -0.96 5.76 3.68
C SER A 158 -2.25 6.54 3.89
N LYS A 159 -3.36 5.81 3.96
CA LYS A 159 -4.67 6.39 4.29
C LYS A 159 -4.88 6.24 5.78
N ASP A 160 -4.59 7.30 6.52
CA ASP A 160 -4.78 7.39 7.97
C ASP A 160 -6.26 7.60 8.30
N TYR A 161 -7.05 6.53 8.20
CA TYR A 161 -8.50 6.54 8.49
C TYR A 161 -8.82 7.08 9.90
N LEU A 162 -7.91 6.92 10.85
CA LEU A 162 -8.08 7.43 12.21
C LEU A 162 -7.78 8.93 12.33
N GLY A 163 -6.85 9.46 11.53
CA GLY A 163 -6.50 10.87 11.53
C GLY A 163 -7.59 11.74 10.90
N ASP A 164 -8.15 11.30 9.77
CA ASP A 164 -9.13 12.08 9.01
C ASP A 164 -10.50 12.17 9.72
N PHE A 165 -10.84 11.24 10.63
CA PHE A 165 -12.03 11.33 11.47
C PHE A 165 -11.93 12.41 12.57
N MET A 166 -10.72 12.70 13.07
CA MET A 166 -10.50 13.71 14.11
C MET A 166 -10.29 15.13 13.55
N VAL A 167 -10.12 15.28 12.24
CA VAL A 167 -10.04 16.59 11.58
C VAL A 167 -11.45 17.07 11.27
N TRP A 168 -12.05 17.81 12.22
CA TRP A 168 -13.24 18.59 11.92
C TRP A 168 -12.89 19.68 10.89
N ARG A 169 -13.27 19.46 9.63
CA ARG A 169 -13.19 20.48 8.59
C ARG A 169 -14.52 21.26 8.60
N PRO A 170 -14.53 22.53 9.03
CA PRO A 170 -15.76 23.31 8.94
C PRO A 170 -16.18 23.42 7.46
N PRO A 171 -17.48 23.36 7.15
CA PRO A 171 -17.94 23.48 5.76
C PRO A 171 -17.56 24.85 5.21
N VAL A 172 -17.01 24.86 3.99
CA VAL A 172 -16.49 26.07 3.34
C VAL A 172 -17.65 27.06 3.09
N GLY A 173 -17.53 28.29 3.60
CA GLY A 173 -18.48 29.38 3.31
C GLY A 173 -19.27 29.95 4.50
N TRP A 174 -19.01 29.52 5.73
CA TRP A 174 -19.76 29.96 6.92
C TRP A 174 -19.53 31.43 7.28
N GLU A 175 -18.36 31.99 6.95
CA GLU A 175 -18.02 33.39 7.21
C GLU A 175 -18.94 34.40 6.51
N LYS A 176 -19.57 34.01 5.39
CA LYS A 176 -20.48 34.88 4.62
C LYS A 176 -21.95 34.73 5.01
N SER A 177 -22.30 33.77 5.86
CA SER A 177 -23.69 33.51 6.23
C SER A 177 -24.09 34.37 7.43
N GLN A 178 -24.93 35.39 7.18
CA GLN A 178 -25.47 36.26 8.23
C GLN A 178 -26.26 35.46 9.28
N THR A 179 -26.89 34.36 8.86
CA THR A 179 -27.65 33.45 9.72
C THR A 179 -26.79 32.76 10.78
N PHE A 180 -25.54 32.37 10.45
CA PHE A 180 -24.63 31.75 11.40
C PHE A 180 -24.28 32.70 12.56
N TRP A 181 -23.97 33.96 12.24
CA TRP A 181 -23.65 34.97 13.26
C TRP A 181 -24.83 35.33 14.14
N VAL A 182 -26.05 35.38 13.60
CA VAL A 182 -27.27 35.61 14.40
C VAL A 182 -27.52 34.47 15.37
N VAL A 183 -27.33 33.22 14.93
CA VAL A 183 -27.47 32.04 15.80
C VAL A 183 -26.38 32.02 16.87
N LEU A 184 -25.13 32.35 16.50
CA LEU A 184 -24.00 32.42 17.43
C LEU A 184 -24.22 33.47 18.54
N THR A 185 -24.65 34.68 18.18
CA THR A 185 -24.89 35.74 19.17
C THR A 185 -26.09 35.44 20.05
N LEU A 186 -27.16 34.84 19.50
CA LEU A 186 -28.30 34.37 20.28
C LEU A 186 -27.87 33.28 21.29
N TRP A 187 -27.03 32.34 20.86
CA TRP A 187 -26.55 31.26 21.72
C TRP A 187 -25.65 31.78 22.85
N VAL A 188 -24.70 32.69 22.55
CA VAL A 188 -23.85 33.32 23.57
C VAL A 188 -24.67 34.16 24.54
N GLY A 189 -25.69 34.89 24.06
CA GLY A 189 -26.61 35.64 24.91
C GLY A 189 -27.41 34.73 25.85
N LEU A 190 -27.92 33.60 25.33
CA LEU A 190 -28.67 32.62 26.12
C LEU A 190 -27.79 31.97 27.20
N VAL A 191 -26.56 31.58 26.85
CA VAL A 191 -25.58 31.04 27.82
C VAL A 191 -25.19 32.09 28.86
N GLY A 192 -25.01 33.35 28.46
CA GLY A 192 -24.74 34.47 29.38
C GLY A 192 -25.87 34.69 30.38
N VAL A 193 -27.13 34.66 29.92
CA VAL A 193 -28.32 34.79 30.78
C VAL A 193 -28.45 33.59 31.71
N ALA A 194 -28.20 32.38 31.23
CA ALA A 194 -28.22 31.16 32.04
C ALA A 194 -27.17 31.18 33.16
N LEU A 195 -25.96 31.69 32.89
CA LEU A 195 -24.91 31.85 33.89
C LEU A 195 -25.22 32.98 34.89
N PHE A 196 -25.90 34.03 34.45
CA PHE A 196 -26.31 35.14 35.32
C PHE A 196 -27.46 34.75 36.27
N LEU A 197 -28.36 33.87 35.84
CA LEU A 197 -29.43 33.31 36.68
C LEU A 197 -28.93 32.28 37.72
N HIS A 198 -27.73 31.75 37.54
CA HIS A 198 -27.11 30.77 38.44
C HIS A 198 -26.13 31.40 39.45
N ARG A 199 -26.15 32.73 39.60
CA ARG A 199 -25.37 33.48 40.59
C ARG A 199 -26.28 34.33 41.46
#